data_AF-A0A8S0VI81-F1
#
_entry.id   AF-A0A8S0VI81-F1
#
_cell.length_a   1.000
_cell.length_b   1.000
_cell.length_c   1.000
_cell.angle_alpha   90.00
_cell.angle_beta   90.00
_cell.angle_gamma   90.00
#
_symmetry.space_group_name_H-M   'P 1'
#
loop_
_entity.id
_entity.type
_entity.pdbx_description
1 polymer ?
#
loop_
_entity_poly.entity_id
_entity_poly.type
_entity_poly.pdbx_seq_one_letter_code
_entity_poly.pdbx_strand_id
1 'polypeptide(L)'
;MKQEVRIGLGSRAGFGASSFALFCTNSSCFYIGAVLIQHWKASYGDVFKVFFALTMSAIGVSQTSAMVPDVKKAKDSTASIFYILDSKPDIYSNSEECTTLSSVRG
;
A
#
# COMPACT_ATOMS: atom_id res chain seq x y z
N MET A 1 -12.33 -12.22 -23.81
CA MET A 1 -11.31 -12.65 -24.80
C MET A 1 -10.36 -11.53 -25.25
N LYS A 2 -10.71 -10.61 -26.18
CA LYS A 2 -9.74 -9.60 -26.69
C LYS A 2 -9.18 -8.64 -25.61
N GLN A 3 -9.98 -8.27 -24.61
CA GLN A 3 -9.51 -7.42 -23.50
C GLN A 3 -8.56 -8.15 -22.55
N GLU A 4 -8.82 -9.42 -22.24
CA GLU A 4 -7.97 -10.24 -21.36
C GLU A 4 -6.59 -10.47 -21.98
N VAL A 5 -6.53 -10.70 -23.30
CA VAL A 5 -5.27 -10.81 -24.03
C VAL A 5 -4.47 -9.51 -23.96
N ARG A 6 -5.14 -8.35 -24.06
CA ARG A 6 -4.47 -7.04 -24.01
C ARG A 6 -3.97 -6.69 -22.60
N ILE A 7 -4.75 -7.01 -21.57
CA ILE A 7 -4.34 -6.86 -20.17
C ILE A 7 -3.18 -7.81 -19.84
N GLY A 8 -3.26 -9.06 -20.32
CA GLY A 8 -2.20 -10.05 -20.14
C GLY A 8 -0.88 -9.66 -20.80
N LEU A 9 -0.93 -9.11 -22.02
CA LEU A 9 0.26 -8.61 -22.71
C LEU A 9 0.88 -7.40 -21.98
N GLY A 10 0.04 -6.44 -21.55
CA GLY A 10 0.51 -5.28 -20.78
C GLY A 10 1.17 -5.67 -19.45
N SER A 11 0.56 -6.61 -18.73
CA SER A 11 1.10 -7.10 -17.44
C SER A 11 2.41 -7.87 -17.61
N ARG A 12 2.53 -8.69 -18.66
CA ARG A 12 3.77 -9.40 -19.00
C ARG A 12 4.91 -8.46 -19.41
N ALA A 13 4.63 -7.44 -20.21
CA ALA A 13 5.61 -6.44 -20.58
C ALA A 13 6.11 -5.65 -19.36
N GLY A 14 5.19 -5.23 -18.48
CA GLY A 14 5.55 -4.56 -17.22
C GLY A 14 6.40 -5.43 -16.30
N PHE A 15 6.04 -6.71 -16.15
CA PHE A 15 6.80 -7.65 -15.32
C PHE A 15 8.21 -7.92 -15.87
N GLY A 16 8.33 -8.09 -17.19
CA GLY A 16 9.61 -8.29 -17.87
C GLY A 16 10.54 -7.07 -17.72
N ALA A 17 10.02 -5.86 -17.97
CA ALA A 17 10.78 -4.62 -17.80
C ALA A 17 11.23 -4.40 -16.34
N SER A 18 10.37 -4.71 -15.37
CA SER A 18 10.69 -4.62 -13.95
C SER A 18 11.81 -5.61 -13.56
N SER A 19 11.73 -6.84 -14.07
CA SER A 19 12.74 -7.87 -13.83
C SER A 19 14.10 -7.46 -14.40
N PHE A 20 14.11 -6.91 -15.62
CA PHE A 20 15.35 -6.39 -16.23
C PHE A 20 15.96 -5.26 -15.39
N ALA A 21 15.16 -4.29 -14.95
CA ALA A 21 15.62 -3.20 -14.10
C ALA A 21 16.20 -3.70 -12.76
N LEU A 22 15.61 -4.73 -12.15
CA LEU A 22 16.12 -5.34 -10.91
C LEU A 22 17.51 -5.96 -11.11
N PHE A 23 17.72 -6.70 -12.19
CA PHE A 23 19.02 -7.28 -12.51
C PHE A 23 20.06 -6.21 -12.85
N CYS A 24 19.70 -5.18 -13.62
CA CYS A 24 20.57 -4.05 -13.90
C CYS A 24 20.98 -3.28 -12.63
N THR A 25 20.03 -3.07 -11.71
CA THR A 25 20.29 -2.38 -10.43
C THR A 25 21.23 -3.21 -9.56
N ASN A 26 20.99 -4.52 -9.45
CA ASN A 26 21.89 -5.42 -8.72
C ASN A 26 23.30 -5.39 -9.33
N SER A 27 23.43 -5.55 -10.64
CA SER A 27 24.71 -5.51 -11.34
C SER A 27 25.47 -4.19 -11.10
N SER A 28 24.78 -3.06 -11.22
CA SER A 28 25.35 -1.74 -10.97
C SER A 28 25.81 -1.58 -9.52
N CYS A 29 25.05 -2.10 -8.55
CA CYS A 29 25.40 -2.06 -7.14
C CYS A 29 26.70 -2.83 -6.86
N PHE A 30 26.84 -4.03 -7.41
CA PHE A 30 28.08 -4.81 -7.27
C PHE A 30 29.26 -4.19 -8.00
N TYR A 31 29.03 -3.59 -9.18
CA TYR A 31 30.09 -2.89 -9.92
C TYR A 31 30.63 -1.69 -9.13
N ILE A 32 29.74 -0.83 -8.63
CA ILE A 32 30.14 0.33 -7.80
C ILE A 32 30.79 -0.15 -6.50
N GLY A 33 30.26 -1.21 -5.88
CA GLY A 33 30.86 -1.85 -4.71
C GLY A 33 32.28 -2.34 -4.96
N ALA A 34 32.52 -3.02 -6.08
CA ALA A 34 33.85 -3.50 -6.49
C ALA A 34 34.84 -2.34 -6.72
N VAL A 35 34.40 -1.26 -7.38
CA VAL A 35 35.21 -0.05 -7.58
C VAL A 35 35.54 0.60 -6.23
N LEU A 36 34.59 0.68 -5.29
CA LEU A 36 34.82 1.23 -3.95
C LEU A 36 35.88 0.45 -3.15
N ILE A 37 35.84 -0.88 -3.27
CA ILE A 37 36.82 -1.77 -2.63
C ILE A 37 38.20 -1.58 -3.27
N GLN A 38 38.28 -1.46 -4.60
CA GLN A 38 39.54 -1.26 -5.31
C GLN A 38 40.23 0.07 -4.94
N HIS A 39 39.46 1.12 -4.68
CA HIS A 39 39.97 2.42 -4.22
C HIS A 39 40.29 2.46 -2.71
N TRP A 40 40.30 1.32 -2.00
CA TRP A 40 40.56 1.21 -0.55
C TRP A 40 39.66 2.09 0.34
N LYS A 41 38.51 2.54 -0.18
CA LYS A 41 37.57 3.41 0.55
C LYS A 41 36.59 2.63 1.43
N ALA A 42 36.42 1.33 1.19
CA ALA A 42 35.52 0.47 1.94
C ALA A 42 36.04 -0.98 1.96
N SER A 43 35.86 -1.69 3.07
CA SER A 43 36.13 -3.12 3.14
C SER A 43 35.00 -3.91 2.48
N TYR A 44 35.26 -5.16 2.07
CA TYR A 44 34.23 -6.06 1.55
C TYR A 44 33.02 -6.16 2.49
N GLY A 45 33.26 -6.23 3.80
CA GLY A 45 32.21 -6.32 4.81
C GLY A 45 31.28 -5.10 4.85
N ASP A 46 31.82 -3.90 4.65
CA ASP A 46 31.02 -2.67 4.65
C ASP A 46 30.08 -2.60 3.44
N VAL A 47 30.57 -3.02 2.27
CA VAL A 47 29.75 -3.07 1.05
C VAL A 47 28.59 -4.05 1.21
N PHE A 48 28.85 -5.26 1.71
CA PHE A 48 27.79 -6.25 1.98
C PHE A 48 26.82 -5.77 3.05
N LYS A 49 27.30 -5.11 4.11
CA LYS A 49 26.45 -4.55 5.15
C LYS A 49 25.49 -3.50 4.60
N VAL A 50 25.98 -2.57 3.77
CA VAL A 50 25.13 -1.56 3.12
C VAL A 50 24.15 -2.21 2.15
N PHE A 51 24.61 -3.18 1.34
CA PHE A 51 23.75 -3.92 0.40
C PHE A 51 22.58 -4.61 1.11
N PHE A 52 22.85 -5.35 2.19
CA PHE A 52 21.81 -6.03 2.96
C PHE A 52 20.87 -5.04 3.65
N ALA A 53 21.41 -3.97 4.26
CA ALA A 53 20.59 -2.95 4.89
C ALA A 53 19.63 -2.28 3.88
N LEU A 54 20.15 -1.91 2.70
CA LEU A 54 19.35 -1.29 1.64
C LEU A 54 18.28 -2.26 1.11
N THR A 55 18.64 -3.53 0.90
CA THR A 55 17.72 -4.56 0.41
C THR A 55 16.60 -4.83 1.41
N MET A 56 16.93 -4.98 2.70
CA MET A 56 15.93 -5.17 3.76
C MET A 56 15.01 -3.96 3.87
N SER A 57 15.56 -2.74 3.78
CA SER A 57 14.75 -1.52 3.78
C SER A 57 13.81 -1.47 2.57
N ALA A 58 14.30 -1.80 1.37
CA ALA A 58 13.48 -1.82 0.16
C ALA A 58 12.34 -2.85 0.23
N ILE A 59 12.62 -4.04 0.77
CA ILE A 59 11.60 -5.07 1.01
C ILE A 59 10.54 -4.56 2.00
N GLY A 60 10.98 -3.94 3.10
CA GLY A 60 10.07 -3.35 4.09
C GLY A 60 9.15 -2.31 3.46
N VAL A 61 9.72 -1.35 2.72
CA VAL A 61 8.95 -0.32 2.00
C VAL A 61 8.00 -0.93 0.98
N SER A 62 8.44 -1.95 0.24
CA SER A 62 7.60 -2.61 -0.77
C SER A 62 6.36 -3.28 -0.14
N GLN A 63 6.54 -3.94 1.01
CA GLN A 63 5.44 -4.54 1.75
C GLN A 63 4.52 -3.48 2.35
N THR A 64 5.07 -2.42 2.96
CA THR A 64 4.26 -1.31 3.48
C THR A 64 3.47 -0.63 2.37
N SER A 65 4.07 -0.42 1.20
CA SER A 65 3.40 0.16 0.04
C SER A 65 2.22 -0.69 -0.43
N ALA A 66 2.32 -2.02 -0.34
CA ALA A 66 1.22 -2.91 -0.68
C ALA A 66 0.04 -2.79 0.30
N MET A 67 0.28 -2.39 1.56
CA MET A 67 -0.76 -2.19 2.58
C MET A 67 -1.44 -0.81 2.52
N VAL A 68 -0.86 0.17 1.84
CA VAL A 68 -1.42 1.53 1.70
C VAL A 68 -2.90 1.56 1.26
N PRO A 69 -3.33 0.83 0.20
CA PRO A 69 -4.73 0.84 -0.22
C PRO A 69 -5.68 0.27 0.85
N ASP A 70 -5.27 -0.75 1.59
CA ASP A 70 -6.06 -1.31 2.68
C ASP A 70 -6.22 -0.31 3.83
N VAL A 71 -5.14 0.37 4.19
CA VAL A 71 -5.17 1.45 5.19
C VAL A 71 -6.08 2.59 4.73
N LYS A 72 -5.99 2.98 3.45
CA LYS A 72 -6.87 4.01 2.89
C LYS A 72 -8.33 3.58 2.98
N LYS A 73 -8.64 2.34 2.60
CA LYS A 73 -10.01 1.81 2.66
C LYS A 73 -10.53 1.72 4.10
N ALA A 74 -9.70 1.31 5.05
CA ALA A 74 -10.06 1.29 6.47
C ALA A 74 -10.40 2.70 6.97
N LYS A 75 -9.58 3.71 6.64
CA LYS A 75 -9.84 5.12 6.99
C LYS A 75 -11.15 5.62 6.39
N ASP A 76 -11.39 5.35 5.11
CA ASP A 76 -12.63 5.76 4.42
C ASP A 76 -13.86 5.10 5.09
N SER A 77 -13.78 3.82 5.45
CA SER A 77 -14.85 3.11 6.17
C SER A 77 -15.09 3.67 7.58
N THR A 78 -14.04 3.94 8.37
CA THR A 78 -14.19 4.52 9.70
C THR A 78 -14.79 5.92 9.64
N ALA A 79 -14.39 6.73 8.66
CA ALA A 79 -14.96 8.06 8.45
C ALA A 79 -16.47 7.99 8.14
N SER A 80 -16.89 7.01 7.34
CA SER A 80 -18.32 6.78 7.06
C SER A 80 -19.12 6.44 8.32
N ILE A 81 -18.58 5.58 9.19
CA ILE A 81 -19.23 5.23 10.48
C ILE A 81 -19.31 6.46 11.40
N PHE A 82 -18.22 7.22 11.51
CA PHE A 82 -18.20 8.45 12.33
C PHE A 82 -19.15 9.51 11.81
N TYR A 83 -19.29 9.64 10.49
CA TYR A 83 -20.26 10.53 9.85
C TYR A 83 -21.71 10.17 10.21
N ILE A 84 -22.03 8.88 10.26
CA ILE A 84 -23.35 8.40 10.70
C ILE A 84 -23.56 8.67 12.20
N LEU A 85 -22.52 8.47 13.03
CA LEU A 85 -22.61 8.69 14.48
C LEU A 85 -22.73 10.17 14.86
N ASP A 86 -22.03 11.06 14.14
CA ASP A 86 -22.04 12.51 14.37
C ASP A 86 -23.26 13.19 13.74
N SER A 87 -23.90 12.54 12.76
CA SER A 87 -25.17 13.03 12.20
C SER A 87 -26.23 13.10 13.29
N LYS A 88 -26.67 14.32 13.59
CA LYS A 88 -27.80 14.56 14.48
C LYS A 88 -29.06 13.99 13.82
N PRO A 89 -29.73 12.97 14.39
CA PRO A 89 -30.99 12.50 13.85
C PRO A 89 -32.03 13.62 13.96
N ASP A 90 -32.70 13.93 12.85
CA ASP A 90 -33.81 14.90 12.82
C ASP A 90 -35.00 14.44 13.68
N ILE A 91 -35.08 13.13 13.95
CA ILE A 91 -36.13 12.51 14.76
C ILE A 91 -35.54 12.14 16.12
N TYR A 92 -35.80 12.95 17.13
CA TYR A 92 -35.48 12.66 18.52
C TYR A 92 -36.28 11.43 18.99
N SER A 93 -35.63 10.26 19.06
CA SER A 93 -36.22 9.02 19.60
C SER A 93 -35.99 8.84 21.12
N ASN A 94 -35.29 9.78 21.77
CA ASN A 94 -34.99 9.75 23.21
C ASN A 94 -35.73 10.84 24.01
N SER A 95 -36.83 11.36 23.50
CA SER A 95 -37.80 12.02 24.38
C SER A 95 -38.66 10.92 25.01
N GLU A 96 -38.76 10.94 26.33
CA GLU A 96 -39.74 10.19 27.13
C GLU A 96 -41.19 10.63 26.84
N GLU A 97 -41.44 11.34 25.73
CA GLU A 97 -42.76 11.55 25.16
C GLU A 97 -43.16 10.33 24.34
N CYS A 98 -43.67 9.35 25.08
CA CYS A 98 -44.64 8.38 24.57
C CYS A 98 -45.83 9.16 23.99
N THR A 99 -45.73 9.59 22.73
CA THR A 99 -46.92 10.00 21.98
C THR A 99 -47.49 8.74 21.36
N THR A 100 -48.38 8.10 22.11
CA THR A 100 -49.23 7.01 21.61
C THR A 100 -49.90 7.46 20.32
N LEU A 101 -49.57 6.81 19.20
CA LEU A 101 -50.31 6.96 17.94
C LEU A 101 -51.79 6.69 18.22
N SER A 102 -52.60 7.75 18.19
CA SER A 102 -54.05 7.64 18.34
C SER A 102 -54.61 6.95 17.11
N SER A 103 -54.93 5.66 17.28
CA SER A 103 -55.95 4.92 16.55
C SER A 103 -55.92 5.09 15.02
N VAL A 104 -55.24 4.15 14.34
CA VAL A 104 -55.59 3.83 12.95
C VAL A 104 -57.02 3.27 12.94
N ARG A 105 -57.94 4.06 12.39
CA ARG A 105 -59.32 3.67 12.11
C ARG A 105 -59.32 2.83 10.82
N GLY A 106 -60.09 1.74 10.87
CA GLY A 106 -60.14 0.67 9.87
C GLY A 106 -60.40 1.09 8.43
#